data_AF-A0A941P3G3-F1
#
_entry.id   AF-A0A941P3G3-F1
#
_cell.length_a   1.000
_cell.length_b   1.000
_cell.length_c   1.000
_cell.angle_alpha   90.00
_cell.angle_beta   90.00
_cell.angle_gamma   90.00
#
_symmetry.space_group_name_H-M   'P 1'
#
loop_
_entity.id
_entity.type
_entity.pdbx_description
1 polymer ?
#
loop_
_entity_poly.entity_id
_entity_poly.type
_entity_poly.pdbx_seq_one_letter_code
_entity_poly.pdbx_strand_id
1 'polypeptide(L)'
;MTMKLSNGHSARQLTTQLQHDSEQKVAERKAALRRDVYLPAAEAIVKLSGRMGALPQLDLANIDAQLEFANFGAAIAKVQLVGEPETAALAGEVLSEYGSAFMRCVSKAGTIQLERAYAAIQDNLYNDAQLQVKRLLAEMTALNESGAPDPAKFQRLNDSFQFFSKQAEDRAGARAGHQETAGALQMQYLQDTVAKMKSLNVKYLPLVVAIRHELGFEGDLMHFQRMLERQTAEIEEAVDGIIRDMKARPSAGSRTG
;
A
#
# COMPACT_ATOMS: atom_id res chain seq x y z
N MET A 1 60.92 29.73 43.70
CA MET A 1 59.77 30.57 43.28
C MET A 1 59.20 30.05 41.96
N THR A 2 58.82 28.77 41.89
CA THR A 2 58.46 28.07 40.63
C THR A 2 57.11 27.33 40.69
N MET A 3 56.47 27.28 41.87
CA MET A 3 55.26 26.49 42.10
C MET A 3 53.94 27.18 41.67
N LYS A 4 53.93 28.52 41.52
CA LYS A 4 52.73 29.27 41.10
C LYS A 4 52.48 29.29 39.59
N LEU A 5 53.51 29.08 38.77
CA LEU A 5 53.38 29.05 37.29
C LEU A 5 52.78 27.72 36.80
N SER A 6 53.00 26.62 37.53
CA SER A 6 52.45 25.29 37.20
C SER A 6 50.93 25.22 37.41
N ASN A 7 50.39 25.81 38.49
CA ASN A 7 48.96 25.73 38.80
C ASN A 7 48.07 26.46 37.78
N GLY A 8 48.51 27.59 37.23
CA GLY A 8 47.76 28.33 36.21
C GLY A 8 47.76 27.64 34.83
N HIS A 9 48.85 26.95 34.48
CA HIS A 9 48.93 26.17 33.26
C HIS A 9 48.07 24.91 33.35
N SER A 10 48.13 24.19 34.48
CA SER A 10 47.29 23.01 34.74
C SER A 10 45.79 23.35 34.78
N ALA A 11 45.41 24.51 35.34
CA ALA A 11 44.02 24.98 35.31
C ALA A 11 43.53 25.26 33.89
N ARG A 12 44.36 25.88 33.04
CA ARG A 12 44.05 26.11 31.61
C ARG A 12 43.90 24.81 30.83
N GLN A 13 44.82 23.87 31.04
CA GLN A 13 44.77 22.55 30.41
C GLN A 13 43.51 21.78 30.79
N LEU A 14 43.14 21.82 32.08
CA LEU A 14 41.90 21.21 32.58
C LEU A 14 40.65 21.86 31.97
N THR A 15 40.60 23.19 31.84
CA THR A 15 39.45 23.85 31.19
C THR A 15 39.33 23.49 29.71
N THR A 16 40.46 23.42 28.98
CA THR A 16 40.45 22.98 27.58
C THR A 16 39.99 21.53 27.45
N GLN A 17 40.41 20.66 28.36
CA GLN A 17 40.01 19.26 28.35
C GLN A 17 38.53 19.07 28.71
N LEU A 18 38.02 19.77 29.71
CA LEU A 18 36.59 19.75 30.05
C LEU A 18 35.72 20.32 28.93
N GLN A 19 36.20 21.34 28.22
CA GLN A 19 35.51 21.90 27.06
C GLN A 19 35.43 20.87 25.92
N HIS A 20 36.55 20.21 25.58
CA HIS A 20 36.56 19.13 24.59
C HIS A 20 35.67 17.96 25.00
N ASP A 21 35.73 17.51 26.25
CA ASP A 21 34.88 16.44 26.77
C ASP A 21 33.39 16.81 26.69
N SER A 22 33.04 18.08 26.95
CA SER A 22 31.68 18.58 26.83
C SER A 22 31.21 18.59 25.38
N GLU A 23 32.04 19.09 24.46
CA GLU A 23 31.77 19.11 23.02
C GLU A 23 31.60 17.69 22.47
N GLN A 24 32.48 16.77 22.85
CA GLN A 24 32.42 15.37 22.45
C GLN A 24 31.13 14.70 22.99
N LYS A 25 30.76 14.92 24.25
CA LYS A 25 29.50 14.41 24.82
C LYS A 25 28.25 14.98 24.15
N VAL A 26 28.30 16.23 23.68
CA VAL A 26 27.18 16.82 22.91
C VAL A 26 27.10 16.16 21.53
N ALA A 27 28.24 15.98 20.85
CA ALA A 27 28.30 15.31 19.56
C ALA A 27 27.79 13.86 19.64
N GLU A 28 28.25 13.09 20.64
CA GLU A 28 27.81 11.71 20.88
C GLU A 28 26.30 11.62 21.13
N ARG A 29 25.74 12.51 21.96
CA ARG A 29 24.28 12.56 22.21
C ARG A 29 23.50 12.91 20.95
N LYS A 30 23.98 13.86 20.14
CA LYS A 30 23.35 14.24 18.87
C LYS A 30 23.36 13.06 17.88
N ALA A 31 24.49 12.37 17.75
CA ALA A 31 24.63 11.21 16.87
C ALA A 31 23.76 10.03 17.32
N ALA A 32 23.69 9.76 18.62
CA ALA A 32 22.81 8.73 19.17
C ALA A 32 21.33 9.03 18.89
N LEU A 33 20.89 10.26 19.16
CA LEU A 33 19.52 10.68 18.89
C LEU A 33 19.16 10.56 17.40
N ARG A 34 20.07 10.97 16.50
CA ARG A 34 19.88 10.83 15.05
C ARG A 34 19.74 9.39 14.62
N ARG A 35 20.61 8.49 15.09
CA ARG A 35 20.52 7.06 14.78
C ARG A 35 19.16 6.48 15.20
N ASP A 36 18.73 6.80 16.41
CA ASP A 36 17.49 6.27 16.99
C ASP A 36 16.23 6.81 16.27
N VAL A 37 16.36 7.90 15.50
CA VAL A 37 15.28 8.49 14.69
C VAL A 37 15.34 8.06 13.22
N TYR A 38 16.53 8.01 12.62
CA TYR A 38 16.71 7.77 11.19
C TYR A 38 16.43 6.32 10.79
N LEU A 39 16.77 5.35 11.63
CA LEU A 39 16.50 3.94 11.33
C LEU A 39 14.99 3.63 11.28
N PRO A 40 14.17 4.04 12.28
CA PRO A 40 12.71 3.88 12.19
C PRO A 40 12.08 4.62 11.01
N ALA A 41 12.63 5.77 10.60
CA ALA A 41 12.13 6.51 9.44
C ALA A 41 12.33 5.74 8.13
N ALA A 42 13.51 5.14 7.94
CA ALA A 42 13.77 4.28 6.78
C ALA A 42 12.82 3.06 6.75
N GLU A 43 12.59 2.44 7.91
CA GLU A 43 11.65 1.32 8.04
C GLU A 43 10.21 1.74 7.70
N ALA A 44 9.77 2.90 8.19
CA ALA A 44 8.43 3.42 7.94
C ALA A 44 8.16 3.69 6.45
N ILE A 45 9.16 4.17 5.71
CA ILE A 45 9.06 4.38 4.25
C ILE A 45 8.83 3.06 3.52
N VAL A 46 9.63 2.03 3.84
CA VAL A 46 9.50 0.71 3.21
C VAL A 46 8.16 0.07 3.56
N LYS A 47 7.71 0.18 4.81
CA LYS A 47 6.39 -0.30 5.25
C LYS A 47 5.25 0.38 4.49
N LEU A 48 5.29 1.70 4.35
CA LEU A 48 4.26 2.45 3.62
C LEU A 48 4.23 2.06 2.14
N SER A 49 5.39 1.90 1.50
CA SER A 49 5.50 1.38 0.13
C SER A 49 4.88 0.00 -0.02
N GLY A 50 5.26 -0.96 0.83
CA GLY A 50 4.66 -2.29 0.81
C GLY A 50 3.14 -2.25 1.01
N ARG A 51 2.67 -1.37 1.90
CA ARG A 51 1.25 -1.19 2.17
C ARG A 51 0.49 -0.67 0.95
N MET A 52 1.03 0.33 0.25
CA MET A 52 0.44 0.84 -1.00
C MET A 52 0.22 -0.30 -2.00
N GLY A 53 1.16 -1.22 -2.16
CA GLY A 53 0.99 -2.36 -3.07
C GLY A 53 -0.16 -3.32 -2.68
N ALA A 54 -0.44 -3.45 -1.38
CA ALA A 54 -1.40 -4.42 -0.84
C ALA A 54 -2.82 -3.86 -0.61
N LEU A 55 -3.03 -2.54 -0.70
CA LEU A 55 -4.30 -1.88 -0.38
C LEU A 55 -5.54 -2.51 -1.05
N PRO A 56 -5.52 -2.90 -2.34
CA PRO A 56 -6.71 -3.48 -2.97
C PRO A 56 -7.15 -4.82 -2.38
N GLN A 57 -6.27 -5.56 -1.72
CA GLN A 57 -6.56 -6.88 -1.15
C GLN A 57 -6.97 -6.82 0.32
N LEU A 58 -6.66 -5.72 0.97
CA LEU A 58 -6.92 -5.55 2.39
C LEU A 58 -8.34 -5.01 2.60
N ASP A 59 -8.98 -5.35 3.70
CA ASP A 59 -10.32 -4.86 4.01
C ASP A 59 -10.29 -3.40 4.51
N LEU A 60 -10.62 -2.41 3.67
CA LEU A 60 -10.52 -1.00 4.06
C LEU A 60 -11.49 -0.60 5.18
N ALA A 61 -12.52 -1.40 5.47
CA ALA A 61 -13.40 -1.16 6.62
C ALA A 61 -12.72 -1.53 7.95
N ASN A 62 -11.74 -2.43 7.91
CA ASN A 62 -11.05 -2.97 9.08
C ASN A 62 -9.55 -2.61 9.13
N ILE A 63 -9.01 -1.98 8.10
CA ILE A 63 -7.66 -1.42 8.12
C ILE A 63 -7.70 -0.06 8.81
N ASP A 64 -6.86 0.10 9.82
CA ASP A 64 -6.52 1.42 10.35
C ASP A 64 -5.52 2.11 9.41
N ALA A 65 -6.00 2.50 8.22
CA ALA A 65 -5.17 3.14 7.18
C ALA A 65 -4.64 4.49 7.67
N GLN A 66 -5.38 5.11 8.59
CA GLN A 66 -5.00 6.35 9.26
C GLN A 66 -3.83 6.11 10.21
N LEU A 67 -3.82 5.02 10.98
CA LEU A 67 -2.72 4.69 11.88
C LEU A 67 -1.41 4.41 11.13
N GLU A 68 -1.44 3.70 10.01
CA GLU A 68 -0.23 3.43 9.22
C GLU A 68 0.37 4.71 8.64
N PHE A 69 -0.47 5.59 8.07
CA PHE A 69 0.00 6.89 7.59
C PHE A 69 0.48 7.79 8.74
N ALA A 70 -0.21 7.77 9.89
CA ALA A 70 0.19 8.53 11.08
C ALA A 70 1.55 8.06 11.62
N ASN A 71 1.80 6.75 11.65
CA ASN A 71 3.07 6.18 12.07
C ASN A 71 4.21 6.60 11.14
N PHE A 72 3.97 6.57 9.83
CA PHE A 72 4.91 7.11 8.84
C PHE A 72 5.16 8.60 9.05
N GLY A 73 4.11 9.41 9.15
CA GLY A 73 4.21 10.84 9.37
C GLY A 73 4.97 11.19 10.65
N ALA A 74 4.71 10.46 11.74
CA ALA A 74 5.42 10.63 13.01
C ALA A 74 6.91 10.28 12.90
N ALA A 75 7.26 9.23 12.16
CA ALA A 75 8.66 8.86 11.94
C ALA A 75 9.40 9.95 11.14
N ILE A 76 8.78 10.47 10.07
CA ILE A 76 9.39 11.54 9.26
C ILE A 76 9.45 12.87 10.01
N ALA A 77 8.42 13.22 10.79
CA ALA A 77 8.44 14.43 11.61
C ALA A 77 9.58 14.42 12.64
N LYS A 78 9.94 13.24 13.19
CA LYS A 78 11.12 13.12 14.05
C LYS A 78 12.42 13.41 13.30
N VAL A 79 12.55 12.97 12.04
CA VAL A 79 13.70 13.31 11.19
C VAL A 79 13.83 14.81 11.03
N GLN A 80 12.72 15.51 10.77
CA GLN A 80 12.69 16.96 10.64
C GLN A 80 13.15 17.69 11.92
N LEU A 81 12.94 17.09 13.09
CA LEU A 81 13.32 17.68 14.37
C LEU A 81 14.82 17.55 14.67
N VAL A 82 15.47 16.46 14.24
CA VAL A 82 16.86 16.12 14.64
C VAL A 82 17.89 16.29 13.52
N GLY A 83 17.42 16.40 12.28
CA GLY A 83 18.25 16.62 11.09
C GLY A 83 18.73 18.04 10.94
N GLU A 84 19.80 18.19 10.16
CA GLU A 84 20.20 19.49 9.67
C GLU A 84 19.10 20.08 8.75
N PRO A 85 19.05 21.41 8.53
CA PRO A 85 17.98 22.04 7.78
C PRO A 85 17.71 21.44 6.39
N GLU A 86 18.75 21.01 5.69
CA GLU A 86 18.64 20.35 4.38
C GLU A 86 17.95 18.98 4.49
N THR A 87 18.37 18.14 5.43
CA THR A 87 17.74 16.83 5.70
C THR A 87 16.29 16.99 6.15
N ALA A 88 16.00 17.99 6.97
CA ALA A 88 14.63 18.29 7.40
C ALA A 88 13.73 18.72 6.23
N ALA A 89 14.25 19.51 5.29
CA ALA A 89 13.54 19.89 4.07
C ALA A 89 13.23 18.67 3.19
N LEU A 90 14.24 17.84 2.92
CA LEU A 90 14.10 16.59 2.16
C LEU A 90 13.10 15.62 2.81
N ALA A 91 13.12 15.52 4.13
CA ALA A 91 12.13 14.74 4.89
C ALA A 91 10.70 15.27 4.67
N GLY A 92 10.53 16.59 4.64
CA GLY A 92 9.23 17.22 4.33
C GLY A 92 8.73 16.92 2.92
N GLU A 93 9.62 16.94 1.94
CA GLU A 93 9.30 16.56 0.55
C GLU A 93 8.85 15.09 0.48
N VAL A 94 9.60 14.18 1.12
CA VAL A 94 9.25 12.76 1.18
C VAL A 94 7.89 12.56 1.85
N LEU A 95 7.61 13.22 2.98
CA LEU A 95 6.31 13.13 3.65
C LEU A 95 5.16 13.56 2.73
N SER A 96 5.31 14.69 2.05
CA SER A 96 4.28 15.24 1.15
C SER A 96 4.02 14.33 -0.06
N GLU A 97 5.08 13.87 -0.73
CA GLU A 97 4.98 13.03 -1.92
C GLU A 97 4.40 11.64 -1.59
N TYR A 98 4.89 11.00 -0.53
CA TYR A 98 4.36 9.71 -0.08
C TYR A 98 2.93 9.83 0.44
N GLY A 99 2.59 10.89 1.17
CA GLY A 99 1.23 11.12 1.66
C GLY A 99 0.22 11.33 0.53
N SER A 100 0.58 12.16 -0.46
CA SER A 100 -0.23 12.34 -1.66
C SER A 100 -0.42 11.04 -2.45
N ALA A 101 0.66 10.26 -2.61
CA ALA A 101 0.60 8.97 -3.28
C ALA A 101 -0.28 7.97 -2.53
N PHE A 102 -0.12 7.88 -1.21
CA PHE A 102 -0.89 6.96 -0.36
C PHE A 102 -2.39 7.27 -0.43
N MET A 103 -2.80 8.54 -0.33
CA MET A 103 -4.21 8.91 -0.42
C MET A 103 -4.84 8.56 -1.78
N ARG A 104 -4.08 8.74 -2.88
CA ARG A 104 -4.52 8.30 -4.21
C ARG A 104 -4.69 6.79 -4.28
N CYS A 105 -3.77 6.04 -3.66
CA CYS A 105 -3.83 4.58 -3.57
C CYS A 105 -5.05 4.11 -2.75
N VAL A 106 -5.35 4.76 -1.61
CA VAL A 106 -6.54 4.46 -0.81
C VAL A 106 -7.81 4.69 -1.61
N SER A 107 -7.93 5.82 -2.30
CA SER A 107 -9.10 6.13 -3.13
C SER A 107 -9.35 5.08 -4.22
N LYS A 108 -8.31 4.70 -4.98
CA LYS A 108 -8.45 3.69 -6.04
C LYS A 108 -8.75 2.28 -5.49
N ALA A 109 -8.14 1.91 -4.36
CA ALA A 109 -8.43 0.65 -3.69
C ALA A 109 -9.89 0.59 -3.21
N GLY A 110 -10.44 1.71 -2.72
CA GLY A 110 -11.85 1.83 -2.35
C GLY A 110 -12.80 1.53 -3.50
N THR A 111 -12.53 2.04 -4.70
CA THR A 111 -13.34 1.75 -5.89
C THR A 111 -13.32 0.26 -6.24
N ILE A 112 -12.16 -0.40 -6.17
CA ILE A 112 -12.05 -1.85 -6.44
C ILE A 112 -12.90 -2.64 -5.43
N GLN A 113 -12.87 -2.24 -4.16
CA GLN A 113 -13.64 -2.92 -3.11
C GLN A 113 -15.13 -2.73 -3.27
N LEU A 114 -15.56 -1.54 -3.71
CA LEU A 114 -16.96 -1.28 -4.01
C LEU A 114 -17.48 -2.20 -5.12
N GLU A 115 -16.73 -2.38 -6.21
CA GLU A 115 -17.10 -3.31 -7.28
C GLU A 115 -17.16 -4.77 -6.78
N ARG A 116 -16.21 -5.18 -5.93
CA ARG A 116 -16.25 -6.51 -5.30
C ARG A 116 -17.46 -6.67 -4.38
N ALA A 117 -17.83 -5.64 -3.63
CA ALA A 117 -19.00 -5.65 -2.78
C ALA A 117 -20.29 -5.78 -3.60
N TYR A 118 -20.41 -5.04 -4.72
CA TYR A 118 -21.54 -5.21 -5.63
C TYR A 118 -21.59 -6.61 -6.24
N ALA A 119 -20.46 -7.17 -6.66
CA ALA A 119 -20.40 -8.56 -7.12
C ALA A 119 -20.90 -9.54 -6.05
N ALA A 120 -20.48 -9.37 -4.80
CA ALA A 120 -20.93 -10.22 -3.68
C ALA A 120 -22.44 -10.06 -3.39
N ILE A 121 -22.99 -8.86 -3.51
CA ILE A 121 -24.44 -8.62 -3.38
C ILE A 121 -25.19 -9.37 -4.50
N GLN A 122 -24.74 -9.27 -5.75
CA GLN A 122 -25.37 -9.99 -6.87
C GLN A 122 -25.25 -11.51 -6.70
N ASP A 123 -24.14 -12.00 -6.13
CA ASP A 123 -23.93 -13.42 -5.82
C ASP A 123 -24.94 -13.94 -4.79
N ASN A 124 -25.18 -13.18 -3.72
CA ASN A 124 -26.20 -13.52 -2.72
C ASN A 124 -27.60 -13.56 -3.34
N LEU A 125 -27.97 -12.54 -4.12
CA LEU A 125 -29.26 -12.49 -4.82
C LEU A 125 -29.44 -13.62 -5.83
N TYR A 126 -28.35 -14.01 -6.51
CA TYR A 126 -28.33 -15.17 -7.41
C TYR A 126 -28.64 -16.47 -6.63
N ASN A 127 -27.97 -16.67 -5.49
CA ASN A 127 -28.17 -17.85 -4.66
C ASN A 127 -29.61 -17.95 -4.13
N ASP A 128 -30.20 -16.83 -3.72
CA ASP A 128 -31.61 -16.76 -3.30
C ASP A 128 -32.57 -17.14 -4.45
N ALA A 129 -32.34 -16.60 -5.65
CA ALA A 129 -33.15 -16.93 -6.82
C ALA A 129 -33.02 -18.42 -7.21
N GLN A 130 -31.80 -18.97 -7.16
CA GLN A 130 -31.54 -20.39 -7.42
C GLN A 130 -32.23 -21.31 -6.40
N LEU A 131 -32.33 -20.89 -5.13
CA LEU A 131 -33.08 -21.62 -4.12
C LEU A 131 -34.57 -21.69 -4.49
N GLN A 132 -35.16 -20.59 -4.97
CA GLN A 132 -36.55 -20.57 -5.44
C GLN A 132 -36.74 -21.46 -6.68
N VAL A 133 -35.81 -21.42 -7.64
CA VAL A 133 -35.84 -22.30 -8.82
C VAL A 133 -35.87 -23.77 -8.41
N LYS A 134 -34.97 -24.18 -7.50
CA LYS A 134 -34.93 -25.56 -6.98
C LYS A 134 -36.23 -25.96 -6.29
N ARG A 135 -36.82 -25.07 -5.46
CA ARG A 135 -38.10 -25.32 -4.79
C ARG A 135 -39.22 -25.55 -5.80
N LEU A 136 -39.33 -24.68 -6.81
CA LEU A 136 -40.39 -24.75 -7.83
C LEU A 136 -40.27 -26.00 -8.69
N LEU A 137 -39.04 -26.39 -9.08
CA LEU A 137 -38.81 -27.65 -9.80
C LEU A 137 -39.27 -28.85 -8.97
N ALA A 138 -38.97 -28.88 -7.67
CA ALA A 138 -39.43 -29.95 -6.79
C ALA A 138 -40.97 -30.01 -6.70
N GLU A 139 -41.64 -28.87 -6.60
CA GLU A 139 -43.12 -28.79 -6.60
C GLU A 139 -43.74 -29.23 -7.93
N MET A 140 -43.13 -28.85 -9.06
CA MET A 140 -43.55 -29.30 -10.40
C MET A 140 -43.38 -30.81 -10.56
N THR A 141 -42.25 -31.36 -10.11
CA THR A 141 -42.00 -32.81 -10.09
C THR A 141 -43.03 -33.53 -9.24
N ALA A 142 -43.30 -33.07 -8.02
CA ALA A 142 -44.31 -33.67 -7.13
C ALA A 142 -45.72 -33.61 -7.74
N LEU A 143 -46.09 -32.52 -8.42
CA LEU A 143 -47.37 -32.42 -9.12
C LEU A 143 -47.48 -33.45 -10.25
N ASN A 144 -46.42 -33.63 -11.03
CA ASN A 144 -46.38 -34.62 -12.11
C ASN A 144 -46.43 -36.06 -11.57
N GLU A 145 -45.72 -36.35 -10.48
CA GLU A 145 -45.70 -37.67 -9.84
C GLU A 145 -47.02 -38.04 -9.15
N SER A 146 -47.82 -37.05 -8.74
CA SER A 146 -49.11 -37.28 -8.09
C SER A 146 -50.15 -37.98 -8.98
N GLY A 147 -49.93 -38.02 -10.30
CA GLY A 147 -50.86 -38.63 -11.26
C GLY A 147 -52.18 -37.87 -11.43
N ALA A 148 -52.35 -36.73 -10.75
CA ALA A 148 -53.53 -35.87 -10.84
C ALA A 148 -53.16 -34.54 -11.54
N PRO A 149 -53.31 -34.46 -12.87
CA PRO A 149 -52.93 -33.26 -13.61
C PRO A 149 -53.78 -32.06 -13.20
N ASP A 150 -53.13 -30.99 -12.74
CA ASP A 150 -53.71 -29.65 -12.55
C ASP A 150 -52.96 -28.66 -13.47
N PRO A 151 -53.44 -28.46 -14.71
CA PRO A 151 -52.78 -27.59 -15.68
C PRO A 151 -52.67 -26.14 -15.20
N ALA A 152 -53.67 -25.64 -14.45
CA ALA A 152 -53.68 -24.27 -13.97
C ALA A 152 -52.62 -24.06 -12.87
N LYS A 153 -52.47 -25.02 -11.94
CA LYS A 153 -51.40 -24.99 -10.94
C LYS A 153 -50.03 -25.14 -11.58
N PHE A 154 -49.90 -26.05 -12.55
CA PHE A 154 -48.64 -26.24 -13.27
C PHE A 154 -48.21 -24.95 -13.99
N GLN A 155 -49.13 -24.26 -14.67
CA GLN A 155 -48.82 -23.00 -15.34
C GLN A 155 -48.31 -21.94 -14.36
N ARG A 156 -48.97 -21.76 -13.20
CA ARG A 156 -48.51 -20.80 -12.17
C ARG A 156 -47.11 -21.12 -11.64
N LEU A 157 -46.81 -22.41 -11.44
CA LEU A 157 -45.47 -22.86 -11.03
C LEU A 157 -44.45 -22.59 -12.13
N ASN A 158 -44.80 -22.87 -13.38
CA ASN A 158 -43.95 -22.61 -14.53
C ASN A 158 -43.67 -21.11 -14.72
N ASP A 159 -44.67 -20.24 -14.58
CA ASP A 159 -44.50 -18.78 -14.66
C ASP A 159 -43.55 -18.28 -13.56
N SER A 160 -43.71 -18.79 -12.34
CA SER A 160 -42.81 -18.50 -11.21
C SER A 160 -41.40 -19.01 -11.48
N PHE A 161 -41.27 -20.22 -12.04
CA PHE A 161 -39.98 -20.81 -12.40
C PHE A 161 -39.26 -19.95 -13.43
N GLN A 162 -39.96 -19.52 -14.49
CA GLN A 162 -39.41 -18.63 -15.51
C GLN A 162 -38.96 -17.30 -14.90
N PHE A 163 -39.76 -16.71 -14.00
CA PHE A 163 -39.42 -15.47 -13.32
C PHE A 163 -38.13 -15.58 -12.48
N PHE A 164 -38.01 -16.60 -11.62
CA PHE A 164 -36.81 -16.76 -10.79
C PHE A 164 -35.59 -17.24 -11.59
N SER A 165 -35.79 -18.02 -12.65
CA SER A 165 -34.69 -18.42 -13.55
C SER A 165 -34.12 -17.22 -14.27
N LYS A 166 -34.98 -16.35 -14.82
CA LYS A 166 -34.55 -15.09 -15.45
C LYS A 166 -33.83 -14.18 -14.45
N GLN A 167 -34.35 -14.04 -13.24
CA GLN A 167 -33.65 -13.28 -12.20
C GLN A 167 -32.27 -13.87 -11.93
N ALA A 168 -32.13 -15.18 -11.78
CA ALA A 168 -30.82 -15.78 -11.56
C ALA A 168 -29.85 -15.50 -12.73
N GLU A 169 -30.32 -15.58 -13.97
CA GLU A 169 -29.51 -15.22 -15.15
C GLU A 169 -29.07 -13.75 -15.12
N ASP A 170 -30.00 -12.82 -14.88
CA ASP A 170 -29.72 -11.38 -14.79
C ASP A 170 -28.71 -11.07 -13.68
N ARG A 171 -28.84 -11.70 -12.50
CA ARG A 171 -27.91 -11.54 -11.36
C ARG A 171 -26.54 -12.12 -11.68
N ALA A 172 -26.47 -13.27 -12.35
CA ALA A 172 -25.20 -13.87 -12.78
C ALA A 172 -24.46 -12.97 -13.78
N GLY A 173 -25.19 -12.36 -14.72
CA GLY A 173 -24.64 -11.38 -15.67
C GLY A 173 -24.11 -10.12 -14.97
N ALA A 174 -24.90 -9.55 -14.04
CA ALA A 174 -24.46 -8.39 -13.26
C ALA A 174 -23.22 -8.69 -12.39
N ARG A 175 -23.19 -9.86 -11.74
CA ARG A 175 -22.01 -10.33 -10.98
C ARG A 175 -20.77 -10.40 -11.87
N ALA A 176 -20.89 -10.98 -13.06
CA ALA A 176 -19.77 -11.09 -14.00
C ALA A 176 -19.27 -9.70 -14.42
N GLY A 177 -20.15 -8.75 -14.71
CA GLY A 177 -19.78 -7.37 -15.06
C GLY A 177 -19.02 -6.64 -13.96
N HIS A 178 -19.45 -6.77 -12.70
CA HIS A 178 -18.73 -6.20 -11.55
C HIS A 178 -17.37 -6.87 -11.33
N GLN A 179 -17.27 -8.19 -11.51
CA GLN A 179 -15.99 -8.92 -11.41
C GLN A 179 -15.00 -8.51 -12.49
N GLU A 180 -15.47 -8.35 -13.74
CA GLU A 180 -14.64 -7.85 -14.85
C GLU A 180 -14.15 -6.43 -14.58
N THR A 181 -15.03 -5.54 -14.13
CA THR A 181 -14.69 -4.16 -13.79
C THR A 181 -13.67 -4.11 -12.65
N ALA A 182 -13.89 -4.86 -11.56
CA ALA A 182 -12.94 -4.96 -10.46
C ALA A 182 -11.58 -5.50 -10.91
N GLY A 183 -11.56 -6.48 -11.82
CA GLY A 183 -10.35 -7.02 -12.43
C GLY A 183 -9.59 -5.95 -13.23
N ALA A 184 -10.28 -5.21 -14.09
CA ALA A 184 -9.68 -4.12 -14.88
C ALA A 184 -9.10 -3.02 -13.97
N LEU A 185 -9.86 -2.59 -12.95
CA LEU A 185 -9.41 -1.60 -11.98
C LEU A 185 -8.20 -2.09 -11.16
N GLN A 186 -8.15 -3.37 -10.79
CA GLN A 186 -7.00 -3.97 -10.10
C GLN A 186 -5.73 -3.93 -10.95
N MET A 187 -5.87 -4.17 -12.26
CA MET A 187 -4.75 -4.10 -13.21
C MET A 187 -4.25 -2.66 -13.36
N GLN A 188 -5.17 -1.71 -13.53
CA GLN A 188 -4.84 -0.30 -13.60
C GLN A 188 -4.17 0.19 -12.31
N TYR A 189 -4.69 -0.24 -11.16
CA TYR A 189 -4.12 0.06 -9.85
C TYR A 189 -2.67 -0.38 -9.76
N LEU A 190 -2.36 -1.61 -10.17
CA LEU A 190 -1.00 -2.11 -10.11
C LEU A 190 -0.09 -1.28 -11.01
N GLN A 191 -0.50 -0.99 -12.25
CA GLN A 191 0.28 -0.15 -13.17
C GLN A 191 0.57 1.23 -12.56
N ASP A 192 -0.45 1.89 -12.02
CA ASP A 192 -0.33 3.23 -11.47
C ASP A 192 0.52 3.27 -10.19
N THR A 193 0.31 2.31 -9.28
CA THR A 193 1.02 2.21 -8.01
C THR A 193 2.50 1.99 -8.26
N VAL A 194 2.83 1.10 -9.20
CA VAL A 194 4.22 0.78 -9.48
C VAL A 194 4.92 1.95 -10.21
N ALA A 195 4.26 2.59 -11.17
CA ALA A 195 4.77 3.81 -11.79
C ALA A 195 4.98 4.95 -10.76
N LYS A 196 4.09 5.07 -9.77
CA LYS A 196 4.25 6.06 -8.70
C LYS A 196 5.40 5.69 -7.76
N MET A 197 5.56 4.42 -7.38
CA MET A 197 6.69 3.94 -6.56
C MET A 197 8.03 4.28 -7.18
N LYS A 198 8.16 4.10 -8.51
CA LYS A 198 9.32 4.55 -9.29
C LYS A 198 9.65 6.03 -9.02
N SER A 199 8.67 6.92 -9.16
CA SER A 199 8.86 8.35 -8.91
C SER A 199 9.19 8.69 -7.45
N LEU A 200 8.65 7.93 -6.49
CA LEU A 200 8.88 8.14 -5.06
C LEU A 200 10.29 7.72 -4.64
N ASN A 201 10.84 6.66 -5.23
CA ASN A 201 12.21 6.23 -4.96
C ASN A 201 13.22 7.33 -5.32
N VAL A 202 13.05 7.99 -6.47
CA VAL A 202 13.91 9.12 -6.88
C VAL A 202 13.92 10.24 -5.83
N LYS A 203 12.79 10.49 -5.17
CA LYS A 203 12.66 11.51 -4.12
C LYS A 203 13.21 11.07 -2.76
N TYR A 204 13.25 9.76 -2.51
CA TYR A 204 13.81 9.19 -1.30
C TYR A 204 15.36 9.19 -1.30
N LEU A 205 15.99 9.04 -2.46
CA LEU A 205 17.46 8.94 -2.58
C LEU A 205 18.22 10.11 -1.91
N PRO A 206 17.90 11.39 -2.15
CA PRO A 206 18.62 12.50 -1.54
C PRO A 206 18.50 12.48 -0.01
N LEU A 207 17.34 12.10 0.53
CA LEU A 207 17.12 11.99 1.97
C LEU A 207 18.04 10.94 2.59
N VAL A 208 18.19 9.77 1.96
CA VAL A 208 19.09 8.71 2.46
C VAL A 208 20.55 9.17 2.41
N VAL A 209 20.97 9.84 1.35
CA VAL A 209 22.33 10.38 1.23
C VAL A 209 22.62 11.39 2.33
N ALA A 210 21.70 12.33 2.58
CA ALA A 210 21.83 13.33 3.63
C ALA A 210 21.88 12.69 5.04
N ILE A 211 21.01 11.71 5.31
CA ILE A 211 21.00 10.93 6.54
C ILE A 211 22.33 10.21 6.76
N ARG A 212 22.90 9.58 5.71
CA ARG A 212 24.18 8.86 5.83
C ARG A 212 25.34 9.81 6.13
N HIS A 213 25.36 10.96 5.47
CA HIS A 213 26.35 12.00 5.72
C HIS A 213 26.29 12.48 7.17
N GLU A 214 25.09 12.74 7.70
CA GLU A 214 24.91 13.19 9.09
C GLU A 214 25.26 12.15 10.16
N LEU A 215 25.21 10.86 9.82
CA LEU A 215 25.63 9.77 10.70
C LEU A 215 27.15 9.53 10.64
N GLY A 216 27.90 10.33 9.88
CA GLY A 216 29.35 10.19 9.76
C GLY A 216 29.77 8.97 8.95
N PHE A 217 28.89 8.44 8.09
CA PHE A 217 29.29 7.39 7.16
C PHE A 217 30.13 8.00 6.02
N GLU A 218 31.43 8.09 6.27
CA GLU A 218 32.46 8.48 5.32
C GLU A 218 32.67 7.35 4.31
N GLY A 219 31.88 7.36 3.24
CA GLY A 219 32.07 6.50 2.08
C GLY A 219 31.94 7.32 0.81
N ASP A 220 32.20 6.69 -0.34
CA ASP A 220 31.89 7.30 -1.63
C ASP A 220 30.35 7.41 -1.76
N LEU A 221 29.80 8.53 -1.27
CA LEU A 221 28.38 8.85 -1.36
C LEU A 221 27.90 8.86 -2.82
N MET A 222 28.79 9.18 -3.78
CA MET A 222 28.47 9.08 -5.20
C MET A 222 28.42 7.62 -5.66
N HIS A 223 29.28 6.74 -5.16
CA HIS A 223 29.15 5.29 -5.41
C HIS A 223 27.85 4.73 -4.81
N PHE A 224 27.52 5.12 -3.58
CA PHE A 224 26.29 4.69 -2.94
C PHE A 224 25.04 5.20 -3.68
N GLN A 225 25.05 6.46 -4.10
CA GLN A 225 24.00 7.05 -4.93
C GLN A 225 23.86 6.29 -6.25
N ARG A 226 24.96 6.05 -6.98
CA ARG A 226 24.95 5.27 -8.23
C ARG A 226 24.45 3.83 -8.04
N MET A 227 24.81 3.20 -6.92
CA MET A 227 24.32 1.86 -6.58
C MET A 227 22.80 1.87 -6.39
N LEU A 228 22.27 2.85 -5.65
CA LEU A 228 20.83 2.98 -5.43
C LEU A 228 20.07 3.39 -6.70
N GLU A 229 20.65 4.23 -7.55
CA GLU A 229 20.12 4.58 -8.87
C GLU A 229 20.04 3.33 -9.75
N ARG A 230 21.08 2.49 -9.77
CA ARG A 230 21.07 1.21 -10.49
C ARG A 230 20.01 0.25 -9.95
N GLN A 231 19.93 0.06 -8.63
CA GLN A 231 18.90 -0.79 -8.03
C GLN A 231 17.50 -0.28 -8.35
N THR A 232 17.30 1.04 -8.34
CA THR A 232 16.04 1.65 -8.75
C THR A 232 15.75 1.32 -10.21
N ALA A 233 16.73 1.49 -11.12
CA ALA A 233 16.56 1.14 -12.54
C ALA A 233 16.28 -0.36 -12.78
N GLU A 234 16.92 -1.27 -12.03
CA GLU A 234 16.63 -2.72 -12.11
C GLU A 234 15.20 -3.04 -11.67
N ILE A 235 14.73 -2.40 -10.58
CA ILE A 235 13.35 -2.52 -10.13
C ILE A 235 12.40 -1.97 -11.20
N GLU A 236 12.71 -0.82 -11.79
CA GLU A 236 11.93 -0.22 -12.87
C GLU A 236 11.81 -1.14 -14.09
N GLU A 237 12.91 -1.79 -14.51
CA GLU A 237 12.90 -2.72 -15.63
C GLU A 237 12.06 -3.97 -15.34
N ALA A 238 12.19 -4.54 -14.14
CA ALA A 238 11.40 -5.69 -13.71
C ALA A 238 9.90 -5.36 -13.68
N VAL A 239 9.56 -4.17 -13.20
CA VAL A 239 8.22 -3.60 -13.21
C VAL A 239 7.68 -3.44 -14.63
N ASP A 240 8.46 -2.87 -15.54
CA ASP A 240 8.05 -2.67 -16.93
C ASP A 240 7.87 -4.01 -17.65
N GLY A 241 8.64 -5.03 -17.25
CA GLY A 241 8.42 -6.43 -17.64
C GLY A 241 7.05 -6.94 -17.19
N ILE A 242 6.72 -6.79 -15.90
CA ILE A 242 5.40 -7.18 -15.36
C ILE A 242 4.27 -6.47 -16.11
N ILE A 243 4.38 -5.16 -16.34
CA ILE A 243 3.34 -4.39 -17.06
C ILE A 243 3.19 -4.90 -18.51
N ARG A 244 4.30 -5.21 -19.19
CA ARG A 244 4.28 -5.77 -20.56
C ARG A 244 3.62 -7.14 -20.58
N ASP A 245 4.01 -8.05 -19.69
CA ASP A 245 3.44 -9.40 -19.60
C ASP A 245 1.95 -9.35 -19.28
N MET A 246 1.55 -8.42 -18.41
CA MET A 246 0.16 -8.17 -18.08
C MET A 246 -0.66 -7.68 -19.27
N LYS A 247 -0.10 -6.79 -20.10
CA LYS A 247 -0.75 -6.31 -21.33
C LYS A 247 -0.80 -7.36 -22.44
N ALA A 248 0.15 -8.29 -22.46
CA ALA A 248 0.24 -9.36 -23.43
C ALA A 248 -0.70 -10.55 -23.12
N ARG A 249 -1.18 -10.68 -21.87
CA ARG A 249 -2.19 -11.68 -21.50
C ARG A 249 -3.55 -11.26 -22.08
N PRO A 250 -4.16 -12.07 -22.98
CA PRO A 250 -5.51 -11.79 -23.45
C PRO A 250 -6.48 -11.84 -22.26
N SER A 251 -7.45 -10.92 -22.24
CA SER A 251 -8.52 -10.93 -21.25
C SER A 251 -9.17 -12.32 -21.25
N ALA A 252 -9.10 -12.99 -20.10
CA ALA A 252 -9.71 -14.31 -19.90
C ALA A 252 -11.24 -14.16 -19.77
N GLY A 253 -11.88 -13.64 -20.83
CA GLY A 253 -13.32 -13.40 -20.92
C GLY A 253 -13.94 -13.84 -22.25
N SER A 254 -13.17 -14.39 -23.20
CA SER A 254 -13.68 -14.80 -24.52
C SER A 254 -13.62 -16.31 -24.78
N ARG A 255 -13.62 -17.15 -23.74
CA ARG A 255 -13.72 -18.61 -23.89
C ARG A 255 -14.79 -19.22 -22.99
N THR A 256 -16.03 -19.07 -23.41
CA THR A 256 -17.06 -20.11 -23.29
C THR A 256 -17.84 -20.10 -24.59
N GLY A 257 -17.44 -20.98 -25.51
CA GLY A 257 -18.33 -21.52 -26.52
C GLY A 257 -19.05 -22.74 -25.98
#